data_AF-A0A1X7G9B3-F1
#
_entry.id   AF-A0A1X7G9B3-F1
#
_cell.length_a   1.000
_cell.length_b   1.000
_cell.length_c   1.000
_cell.angle_alpha   90.00
_cell.angle_beta   90.00
_cell.angle_gamma   90.00
#
_symmetry.space_group_name_H-M   'P 1'
#
loop_
_entity.id
_entity.type
_entity.pdbx_description
1 polymer ?
#
loop_
_entity_poly.entity_id
_entity_poly.type
_entity_poly.pdbx_seq_one_letter_code
_entity_poly.pdbx_strand_id
1 'polypeptide(L)'
;MHAINLKRTAFCVILLLVLITAILPLIGTARAKEEVIALQPLIDKTPRGKVLHLGSGTYSGPVTIDKPLTLKMENGKIVNESEQPALTLKSGGITLDGLTVVHSYQNAAVPAVLVGSSGNKLHSLTVETLGSGIHLRAAHNNVLTDNIIVGEKMRNRDPATVLRGNGIDLFESDDNTIRGNTIDLMQDGIYVESGKSLIVQENKVSRSRYGFHFMFTEDLLLSSNNGLMNVTGAMVMSVSNAKIRNNHFRKQNSNVHSQGLLLYDVNQSIIERNEVQGNRVGLFIQQSRDNQLTHNQVTSNFIGLQMLDSNDNRLSANTFLSNVVPAQSVNSPDNNVDGNYWDDAQVLDLIGSGFSDLPYEINPFFLKVTGTVPAFQLLFHSPGLPFLEELFHTGTEDWLKDMSPLLKPVEAPARDGITANYKIAALSVLLLAISLYSIYRYGGSKP
;
A
#
# COMPACT_ATOMS: atom_id res chain seq x y z
N MET A 1 -38.51 43.85 54.27
CA MET A 1 -39.26 43.79 52.98
C MET A 1 -38.40 43.56 51.74
N HIS A 2 -37.06 43.79 51.74
CA HIS A 2 -36.22 43.57 50.55
C HIS A 2 -35.95 42.10 50.15
N ALA A 3 -35.95 41.15 51.10
CA ALA A 3 -35.63 39.75 50.81
C ALA A 3 -36.74 38.97 50.06
N ILE A 4 -37.98 39.46 50.08
CA ILE A 4 -39.13 38.79 49.45
C ILE A 4 -39.21 39.10 47.95
N ASN A 5 -38.77 40.29 47.53
CA ASN A 5 -38.75 40.67 46.11
C ASN A 5 -37.67 39.92 45.32
N LEU A 6 -36.50 39.67 45.93
CA LEU A 6 -35.39 38.97 45.26
C LEU A 6 -35.74 37.51 44.89
N LYS A 7 -36.50 36.83 45.77
CA LYS A 7 -36.97 35.46 45.53
C LYS A 7 -38.01 35.36 44.41
N ARG A 8 -38.86 36.39 44.25
CA ARG A 8 -39.86 36.44 43.16
C ARG A 8 -39.20 36.71 41.80
N THR A 9 -38.22 37.62 41.74
CA THR A 9 -37.45 37.85 40.51
C THR A 9 -36.63 36.64 40.10
N ALA A 10 -35.98 35.95 41.05
CA ALA A 10 -35.24 34.73 40.75
C ALA A 10 -36.16 33.61 40.22
N PHE A 11 -37.36 33.46 40.80
CA PHE A 11 -38.34 32.47 40.34
C PHE A 11 -38.84 32.76 38.92
N CYS A 12 -39.13 34.02 38.59
CA CYS A 12 -39.55 34.41 37.24
C CYS A 12 -38.43 34.20 36.20
N VAL A 13 -37.17 34.47 36.54
CA VAL A 13 -36.03 34.24 35.65
C VAL A 13 -35.80 32.74 35.41
N ILE A 14 -35.93 31.92 36.45
CA ILE A 14 -35.83 30.45 36.32
C ILE A 14 -36.98 29.92 35.47
N LEU A 15 -38.21 30.41 35.65
CA LEU A 15 -39.36 29.98 34.85
C LEU A 15 -39.20 30.37 33.37
N LEU A 16 -38.64 31.54 33.09
CA LEU A 16 -38.35 32.01 31.73
C LEU A 16 -37.25 31.17 31.06
N LEU A 17 -36.18 30.83 31.82
CA LEU A 17 -35.11 29.95 31.35
C LEU A 17 -35.62 28.54 31.06
N VAL A 18 -36.50 27.98 31.91
CA VAL A 18 -37.12 26.68 31.70
C VAL A 18 -38.01 26.70 30.45
N LEU A 19 -38.79 27.77 30.23
CA LEU A 19 -39.59 27.93 29.01
C LEU A 19 -38.73 28.01 27.75
N ILE A 20 -37.63 28.77 27.78
CA ILE A 20 -36.70 28.89 26.64
C ILE A 20 -36.06 27.53 26.33
N THR A 21 -35.64 26.77 27.35
CA THR A 21 -35.08 25.42 27.16
C THR A 21 -36.10 24.38 26.69
N ALA A 22 -37.39 24.58 26.99
CA ALA A 22 -38.46 23.68 26.54
C ALA A 22 -38.93 23.96 25.09
N ILE A 23 -38.65 25.15 24.55
CA ILE A 23 -39.01 25.53 23.17
C ILE A 23 -37.86 25.23 22.18
N LEU A 24 -36.61 25.24 22.64
CA LEU A 24 -35.42 24.89 21.84
C LEU A 24 -35.44 23.51 21.15
N PRO A 25 -36.08 22.43 21.68
CA PRO A 25 -36.19 21.15 20.97
C PRO A 25 -37.35 21.12 19.94
N LEU A 26 -38.26 22.11 19.94
CA LEU A 26 -39.34 22.21 18.95
C LEU A 26 -38.92 22.93 17.67
N ILE A 27 -37.79 23.63 17.67
CA ILE A 27 -37.10 24.01 16.43
C ILE A 27 -36.27 22.80 16.00
N GLY A 28 -36.96 21.70 15.70
CA GLY A 28 -36.38 20.63 14.92
C GLY A 28 -35.91 21.26 13.63
N THR A 29 -34.59 21.29 13.40
CA THR A 29 -34.05 21.55 12.08
C THR A 29 -34.64 20.49 11.17
N ALA A 30 -35.73 20.81 10.49
CA ALA A 30 -36.20 20.04 9.35
C ALA A 30 -34.99 20.02 8.40
N ARG A 31 -34.25 18.92 8.42
CA ARG A 31 -33.20 18.66 7.44
C ARG A 31 -33.97 18.61 6.13
N ALA A 32 -33.95 19.71 5.37
CA ALA A 32 -34.52 19.73 4.04
C ALA A 32 -33.96 18.50 3.33
N LYS A 33 -34.84 17.61 2.89
CA LYS A 33 -34.45 16.39 2.17
C LYS A 33 -33.66 16.88 0.97
N GLU A 34 -32.36 16.62 0.94
CA GLU A 34 -31.48 17.07 -0.14
C GLU A 34 -32.10 16.60 -1.46
N GLU A 35 -32.46 17.53 -2.35
CA GLU A 35 -33.12 17.18 -3.60
C GLU A 35 -32.12 16.41 -4.47
N VAL A 36 -32.49 15.18 -4.82
CA VAL A 36 -31.64 14.29 -5.63
C VAL A 36 -32.06 14.41 -7.08
N ILE A 37 -31.14 14.86 -7.93
CA ILE A 37 -31.35 15.12 -9.36
C ILE A 37 -31.03 13.84 -10.14
N ALA A 38 -31.96 13.36 -10.96
CA ALA A 38 -31.68 12.24 -11.87
C ALA A 38 -30.62 12.63 -12.91
N LEU A 39 -29.50 11.91 -12.92
CA LEU A 39 -28.35 12.26 -13.79
C LEU A 39 -28.53 11.80 -15.24
N GLN A 40 -29.18 10.65 -15.48
CA GLN A 40 -29.32 10.08 -16.84
C GLN A 40 -29.94 11.06 -17.84
N PRO A 41 -31.04 11.78 -17.54
CA PRO A 41 -31.63 12.72 -18.49
C PRO A 41 -30.70 13.88 -18.89
N LEU A 42 -29.75 14.27 -18.03
CA LEU A 42 -28.76 15.30 -18.35
C LEU A 42 -27.69 14.75 -19.31
N ILE A 43 -27.24 13.51 -19.09
CA ILE A 43 -26.34 12.79 -19.99
C ILE A 43 -26.99 12.63 -21.36
N ASP A 44 -28.25 12.18 -21.42
CA ASP A 44 -28.98 11.91 -22.66
C ASP A 44 -29.12 13.18 -23.52
N LYS A 45 -29.42 14.32 -22.88
CA LYS A 45 -29.54 15.63 -23.56
C LYS A 45 -28.20 16.21 -24.03
N THR A 46 -27.09 15.79 -23.45
CA THR A 46 -25.75 16.33 -23.80
C THR A 46 -25.32 15.83 -25.19
N PRO A 47 -25.01 16.70 -26.16
CA PRO A 47 -24.56 16.24 -27.48
C PRO A 47 -23.22 15.49 -27.42
N ARG A 48 -22.99 14.60 -28.39
CA ARG A 48 -21.74 13.84 -28.51
C ARG A 48 -20.52 14.77 -28.54
N GLY A 49 -19.48 14.41 -27.79
CA GLY A 49 -18.21 15.14 -27.67
C GLY A 49 -18.29 16.44 -26.88
N LYS A 50 -19.46 16.80 -26.31
CA LYS A 50 -19.62 18.01 -25.50
C LYS A 50 -19.33 17.75 -24.02
N VAL A 51 -19.23 18.85 -23.27
CA VAL A 51 -19.03 18.84 -21.82
C VAL A 51 -20.36 19.03 -21.11
N LEU A 52 -20.68 18.14 -20.18
CA LEU A 52 -21.75 18.29 -19.20
C LEU A 52 -21.13 18.78 -17.90
N HIS A 53 -21.42 20.04 -17.54
CA HIS A 53 -21.04 20.62 -16.26
C HIS A 53 -22.14 20.35 -15.23
N LEU A 54 -21.78 19.62 -14.17
CA LEU A 54 -22.61 19.39 -13.01
C LEU A 54 -22.23 20.41 -11.93
N GLY A 55 -23.22 21.20 -11.50
CA GLY A 55 -23.03 22.15 -10.42
C GLY A 55 -23.10 21.49 -9.05
N SER A 56 -23.20 22.32 -8.01
CA SER A 56 -23.44 21.85 -6.66
C SER A 56 -24.77 21.12 -6.55
N GLY A 57 -24.78 19.97 -5.89
CA GLY A 57 -25.99 19.19 -5.66
C GLY A 57 -25.72 17.70 -5.55
N THR A 58 -26.79 16.95 -5.32
CA THR A 58 -26.76 15.49 -5.30
C THR A 58 -27.43 14.95 -6.55
N TYR A 59 -26.73 14.06 -7.24
CA TYR A 59 -27.17 13.42 -8.47
C TYR A 59 -27.36 11.92 -8.24
N SER A 60 -28.48 11.33 -8.68
CA SER A 60 -28.67 9.88 -8.57
C SER A 60 -28.06 9.11 -9.74
N GLY A 61 -27.32 8.06 -9.40
CA GLY A 61 -27.09 6.90 -10.27
C GLY A 61 -28.18 5.83 -10.08
N PRO A 62 -28.07 4.67 -10.74
CA PRO A 62 -27.02 4.33 -11.72
C PRO A 62 -27.22 5.08 -13.04
N VAL A 63 -26.12 5.35 -13.76
CA VAL A 63 -26.18 5.92 -15.12
C VAL A 63 -25.25 5.20 -16.09
N THR A 64 -25.65 5.18 -17.36
CA THR A 64 -24.85 4.70 -18.49
C THR A 64 -24.45 5.86 -19.39
N ILE A 65 -23.16 5.94 -19.71
CA ILE A 65 -22.59 6.87 -20.68
C ILE A 65 -22.18 6.06 -21.91
N ASP A 66 -22.97 6.16 -22.97
CA ASP A 66 -22.87 5.35 -24.20
C ASP A 66 -22.40 6.15 -25.43
N LYS A 67 -22.02 7.41 -25.22
CA LYS A 67 -21.43 8.31 -26.21
C LYS A 67 -20.21 9.03 -25.64
N PRO A 68 -19.22 9.39 -26.47
CA PRO A 68 -18.12 10.25 -26.04
C PRO A 68 -18.69 11.57 -25.49
N LEU A 69 -18.28 11.95 -24.28
CA LEU A 69 -18.59 13.23 -23.66
C LEU A 69 -17.60 13.48 -22.51
N THR A 70 -17.54 14.71 -22.03
CA THR A 70 -16.85 15.04 -20.77
C THR A 70 -17.89 15.30 -19.69
N LEU A 71 -17.84 14.55 -18.59
CA LEU A 71 -18.64 14.80 -17.40
C LEU A 71 -17.73 15.48 -16.37
N LYS A 72 -18.03 16.74 -16.07
CA LYS A 72 -17.26 17.54 -15.13
C LYS A 72 -18.14 17.98 -13.96
N MET A 73 -17.62 17.93 -12.74
CA MET A 73 -18.36 18.36 -11.56
C MET A 73 -17.56 19.35 -10.72
N GLU A 74 -18.25 20.36 -10.19
CA GLU A 74 -17.70 21.32 -9.24
C GLU A 74 -18.61 21.35 -8.01
N ASN A 75 -18.15 20.78 -6.90
CA ASN A 75 -18.83 20.79 -5.59
C ASN A 75 -20.18 20.03 -5.52
N GLY A 76 -20.32 18.92 -6.24
CA GLY A 76 -21.47 18.02 -6.15
C GLY A 76 -21.08 16.60 -5.75
N LYS A 77 -22.06 15.68 -5.71
CA LYS A 77 -21.83 14.23 -5.57
C LYS A 77 -22.82 13.42 -6.39
N ILE A 78 -22.39 12.26 -6.86
CA ILE A 78 -23.23 11.22 -7.44
C ILE A 78 -23.43 10.15 -6.38
N VAL A 79 -24.68 9.83 -6.04
CA VAL A 79 -25.02 8.81 -5.04
C VAL A 79 -25.71 7.63 -5.71
N ASN A 80 -25.36 6.42 -5.29
CA ASN A 80 -26.02 5.21 -5.75
C ASN A 80 -26.01 4.16 -4.64
N GLU A 81 -27.18 3.59 -4.35
CA GLU A 81 -27.38 2.52 -3.35
C GLU A 81 -27.79 1.19 -4.00
N SER A 82 -27.94 1.17 -5.32
CA SER A 82 -28.36 -0.01 -6.07
C SER A 82 -27.21 -1.01 -6.27
N GLU A 83 -27.59 -2.25 -6.61
CA GLU A 83 -26.68 -3.32 -6.99
C GLU A 83 -25.96 -3.12 -8.34
N GLN A 84 -26.22 -2.00 -9.01
CA GLN A 84 -25.57 -1.62 -10.26
C GLN A 84 -24.43 -0.62 -10.00
N PRO A 85 -23.44 -0.51 -10.90
CA PRO A 85 -22.45 0.56 -10.82
C PRO A 85 -23.09 1.95 -10.85
N ALA A 86 -22.53 2.91 -10.11
CA ALA A 86 -23.02 4.29 -10.15
C ALA A 86 -22.81 4.92 -11.54
N LEU A 87 -21.66 4.64 -12.17
CA LEU A 87 -21.32 5.06 -13.52
C LEU A 87 -20.91 3.85 -14.37
N THR A 88 -21.50 3.69 -15.55
CA THR A 88 -21.07 2.68 -16.55
C THR A 88 -20.66 3.36 -17.85
N LEU A 89 -19.41 3.16 -18.29
CA LEU A 89 -18.84 3.74 -19.50
C LEU A 89 -18.83 2.69 -20.62
N LYS A 90 -19.71 2.86 -21.62
CA LYS A 90 -19.87 1.93 -22.76
C LYS A 90 -19.34 2.47 -24.09
N SER A 91 -18.74 3.66 -24.09
CA SER A 91 -18.23 4.31 -25.31
C SER A 91 -16.82 4.81 -25.07
N GLY A 92 -15.96 4.69 -26.07
CA GLY A 92 -14.62 5.27 -25.97
C GLY A 92 -14.63 6.80 -26.03
N GLY A 93 -13.58 7.42 -25.48
CA GLY A 93 -13.42 8.87 -25.49
C GLY A 93 -14.29 9.60 -24.45
N ILE A 94 -14.73 8.91 -23.40
CA ILE A 94 -15.39 9.53 -22.25
C ILE A 94 -14.33 10.11 -21.32
N THR A 95 -14.56 11.32 -20.84
CA THR A 95 -13.75 11.95 -19.78
C THR A 95 -14.62 12.17 -18.54
N LEU A 96 -14.19 11.65 -17.39
CA LEU A 96 -14.74 11.98 -16.09
C LEU A 96 -13.72 12.88 -15.37
N ASP A 97 -14.15 14.04 -14.90
CA ASP A 97 -13.26 15.06 -14.31
C ASP A 97 -13.88 15.64 -13.02
N GLY A 98 -13.19 15.46 -11.89
CA GLY A 98 -13.56 16.09 -10.62
C GLY A 98 -14.82 15.55 -9.95
N LEU A 99 -15.29 14.35 -10.34
CA LEU A 99 -16.54 13.80 -9.81
C LEU A 99 -16.34 13.22 -8.41
N THR A 100 -17.29 13.48 -7.52
CA THR A 100 -17.43 12.70 -6.28
C THR A 100 -18.50 11.63 -6.50
N VAL A 101 -18.16 10.37 -6.27
CA VAL A 101 -19.04 9.20 -6.43
C VAL A 101 -19.13 8.47 -5.10
N VAL A 102 -20.34 8.34 -4.56
CA VAL A 102 -20.64 7.60 -3.33
C VAL A 102 -21.49 6.39 -3.70
N HIS A 103 -20.92 5.19 -3.56
CA HIS A 103 -21.60 3.93 -3.86
C HIS A 103 -21.77 3.10 -2.58
N SER A 104 -23.00 3.00 -2.10
CA SER A 104 -23.31 2.44 -0.77
C SER A 104 -23.89 1.03 -0.82
N TYR A 105 -23.73 0.31 -1.95
CA TYR A 105 -24.11 -1.09 -2.04
C TYR A 105 -22.94 -2.00 -1.61
N GLN A 106 -23.12 -2.75 -0.53
CA GLN A 106 -22.07 -3.57 0.06
C GLN A 106 -21.91 -4.91 -0.67
N ASN A 107 -21.18 -4.89 -1.79
CA ASN A 107 -20.80 -6.10 -2.51
C ASN A 107 -19.47 -5.88 -3.24
N ALA A 108 -18.46 -6.70 -2.90
CA ALA A 108 -17.13 -6.60 -3.47
C ALA A 108 -17.09 -6.74 -5.01
N ALA A 109 -18.04 -7.46 -5.60
CA ALA A 109 -18.13 -7.67 -7.04
C ALA A 109 -18.71 -6.46 -7.80
N VAL A 110 -19.35 -5.50 -7.10
CA VAL A 110 -19.99 -4.34 -7.74
C VAL A 110 -19.10 -3.10 -7.56
N PRO A 111 -18.60 -2.50 -8.65
CA PRO A 111 -17.82 -1.27 -8.58
C PRO A 111 -18.70 -0.03 -8.54
N ALA A 112 -18.16 1.07 -7.99
CA ALA A 112 -18.76 2.39 -8.14
C ALA A 112 -18.71 2.87 -9.60
N VAL A 113 -17.61 2.60 -10.30
CA VAL A 113 -17.42 2.96 -11.72
C VAL A 113 -17.01 1.73 -12.53
N LEU A 114 -17.80 1.39 -13.54
CA LEU A 114 -17.49 0.33 -14.50
C LEU A 114 -17.07 0.93 -15.84
N VAL A 115 -15.84 0.66 -16.26
CA VAL A 115 -15.26 1.05 -17.55
C VAL A 115 -15.25 -0.18 -18.46
N GLY A 116 -16.21 -0.25 -19.37
CA GLY A 116 -16.34 -1.32 -20.37
C GLY A 116 -15.98 -0.88 -21.79
N SER A 117 -15.08 0.11 -21.91
CA SER A 117 -14.67 0.69 -23.20
C SER A 117 -13.26 1.27 -23.14
N SER A 118 -12.68 1.54 -24.31
CA SER A 118 -11.27 1.96 -24.46
C SER A 118 -11.11 3.46 -24.67
N GLY A 119 -9.93 4.01 -24.36
CA GLY A 119 -9.60 5.41 -24.67
C GLY A 119 -10.29 6.44 -23.77
N ASN A 120 -10.64 6.06 -22.55
CA ASN A 120 -11.29 6.94 -21.57
C ASN A 120 -10.27 7.61 -20.64
N LYS A 121 -10.68 8.74 -20.06
CA LYS A 121 -9.90 9.49 -19.08
C LYS A 121 -10.70 9.65 -17.80
N LEU A 122 -10.16 9.17 -16.69
CA LEU A 122 -10.74 9.30 -15.36
C LEU A 122 -9.76 10.08 -14.52
N HIS A 123 -10.09 11.34 -14.27
CA HIS A 123 -9.19 12.30 -13.64
C HIS A 123 -9.83 12.95 -12.41
N SER A 124 -9.06 13.04 -11.32
CA SER A 124 -9.48 13.73 -10.10
C SER A 124 -10.82 13.26 -9.54
N LEU A 125 -11.15 11.97 -9.70
CA LEU A 125 -12.37 11.41 -9.10
C LEU A 125 -12.15 11.17 -7.61
N THR A 126 -13.19 11.39 -6.80
CA THR A 126 -13.27 10.94 -5.41
C THR A 126 -14.33 9.85 -5.31
N VAL A 127 -13.92 8.62 -5.03
CA VAL A 127 -14.80 7.45 -4.93
C VAL A 127 -14.84 6.95 -3.49
N GLU A 128 -16.02 6.99 -2.89
CA GLU A 128 -16.32 6.37 -1.61
C GLU A 128 -17.22 5.15 -1.85
N THR A 129 -16.80 3.95 -1.42
CA THR A 129 -17.50 2.71 -1.78
C THR A 129 -17.58 1.71 -0.62
N LEU A 130 -18.71 1.00 -0.55
CA LEU A 130 -18.87 -0.20 0.29
C LEU A 130 -18.55 -1.50 -0.48
N GLY A 131 -18.37 -1.41 -1.81
CA GLY A 131 -18.02 -2.50 -2.70
C GLY A 131 -16.61 -2.31 -3.28
N SER A 132 -16.51 -2.29 -4.60
CA SER A 132 -15.28 -1.95 -5.35
C SER A 132 -15.27 -0.49 -5.80
N GLY A 133 -14.10 0.04 -6.12
CA GLY A 133 -13.93 1.40 -6.65
C GLY A 133 -14.21 1.46 -8.16
N ILE A 134 -13.15 1.28 -8.96
CA ILE A 134 -13.19 1.38 -10.41
C ILE A 134 -12.81 0.03 -11.02
N HIS A 135 -13.66 -0.53 -11.87
CA HIS A 135 -13.38 -1.74 -12.65
C HIS A 135 -13.17 -1.40 -14.11
N LEU A 136 -12.15 -2.00 -14.73
CA LEU A 136 -11.91 -2.03 -16.17
C LEU A 136 -12.10 -3.47 -16.64
N ARG A 137 -12.95 -3.67 -17.65
CA ARG A 137 -13.29 -4.99 -18.19
C ARG A 137 -13.12 -4.96 -19.71
N ALA A 138 -12.15 -5.71 -20.24
CA ALA A 138 -11.82 -5.67 -21.67
C ALA A 138 -11.63 -4.23 -22.18
N ALA A 139 -10.99 -3.38 -21.38
CA ALA A 139 -10.97 -1.94 -21.55
C ALA A 139 -9.53 -1.45 -21.69
N HIS A 140 -9.17 -0.99 -22.89
CA HIS A 140 -7.78 -0.73 -23.26
C HIS A 140 -7.50 0.77 -23.36
N ASN A 141 -6.22 1.15 -23.30
CA ASN A 141 -5.79 2.52 -23.59
C ASN A 141 -6.49 3.60 -22.74
N ASN A 142 -6.86 3.27 -21.50
CA ASN A 142 -7.47 4.22 -20.57
C ASN A 142 -6.42 4.87 -19.66
N VAL A 143 -6.73 6.07 -19.19
CA VAL A 143 -5.87 6.85 -18.31
C VAL A 143 -6.62 7.18 -17.03
N LEU A 144 -6.16 6.61 -15.91
CA LEU A 144 -6.68 6.84 -14.57
C LEU A 144 -5.65 7.66 -13.78
N THR A 145 -5.92 8.94 -13.60
CA THR A 145 -4.98 9.89 -12.99
C THR A 145 -5.55 10.62 -11.79
N ASP A 146 -4.76 10.73 -10.72
CA ASP A 146 -5.03 11.59 -9.57
C ASP A 146 -6.39 11.31 -8.88
N ASN A 147 -6.87 10.07 -8.97
CA ASN A 147 -8.12 9.65 -8.32
C ASN A 147 -7.88 9.29 -6.85
N ILE A 148 -8.88 9.54 -6.02
CA ILE A 148 -8.93 9.17 -4.60
C ILE A 148 -10.01 8.09 -4.46
N ILE A 149 -9.65 6.91 -3.98
CA ILE A 149 -10.58 5.79 -3.77
C ILE A 149 -10.46 5.32 -2.33
N VAL A 150 -11.56 5.34 -1.61
CA VAL A 150 -11.59 5.01 -0.18
C VAL A 150 -12.70 4.01 0.09
N GLY A 151 -12.33 2.85 0.61
CA GLY A 151 -13.28 1.88 1.14
C GLY A 151 -13.74 2.26 2.54
N GLU A 152 -14.83 1.64 3.00
CA GLU A 152 -15.42 2.00 4.28
C GLU A 152 -14.43 1.86 5.45
N LYS A 153 -14.41 2.90 6.30
CA LYS A 153 -13.78 2.91 7.63
C LYS A 153 -14.58 2.07 8.62
N MET A 154 -14.80 0.79 8.32
CA MET A 154 -15.32 -0.15 9.31
C MET A 154 -14.34 -0.24 10.47
N ARG A 155 -14.77 0.23 11.64
CA ARG A 155 -13.95 0.25 12.86
C ARG A 155 -13.56 -1.19 13.24
N ASN A 156 -12.26 -1.40 13.46
CA ASN A 156 -11.67 -2.56 14.16
C ASN A 156 -11.84 -3.94 13.49
N ARG A 157 -11.53 -4.08 12.20
CA ARG A 157 -11.31 -5.41 11.60
C ARG A 157 -10.00 -5.47 10.83
N ASP A 158 -9.35 -6.63 10.87
CA ASP A 158 -8.13 -6.92 10.13
C ASP A 158 -8.41 -6.74 8.62
N PRO A 159 -7.62 -5.92 7.90
CA PRO A 159 -7.74 -5.77 6.44
C PRO A 159 -7.83 -7.10 5.67
N ALA A 160 -7.24 -8.18 6.19
CA ALA A 160 -7.31 -9.51 5.58
C ALA A 160 -8.70 -10.18 5.66
N THR A 161 -9.62 -9.67 6.49
CA THR A 161 -10.90 -10.31 6.84
C THR A 161 -12.13 -9.50 6.49
N VAL A 162 -11.96 -8.26 6.01
CA VAL A 162 -13.10 -7.41 5.62
C VAL A 162 -13.49 -7.75 4.19
N LEU A 163 -14.77 -8.02 3.94
CA LEU A 163 -15.32 -8.16 2.60
C LEU A 163 -15.37 -6.79 1.91
N ARG A 164 -14.22 -6.33 1.40
CA ARG A 164 -14.10 -5.15 0.55
C ARG A 164 -13.91 -5.58 -0.89
N GLY A 165 -14.27 -4.69 -1.80
CA GLY A 165 -13.82 -4.79 -3.18
C GLY A 165 -12.41 -4.24 -3.38
N ASN A 166 -11.96 -4.29 -4.62
CA ASN A 166 -10.68 -3.72 -5.04
C ASN A 166 -10.83 -2.22 -5.33
N GLY A 167 -9.73 -1.46 -5.18
CA GLY A 167 -9.70 -0.03 -5.47
C GLY A 167 -9.83 0.24 -6.96
N ILE A 168 -8.79 -0.11 -7.71
CA ILE A 168 -8.77 -0.14 -9.18
C ILE A 168 -8.53 -1.59 -9.59
N ASP A 169 -9.40 -2.14 -10.43
CA ASP A 169 -9.41 -3.54 -10.81
C ASP A 169 -9.44 -3.66 -12.33
N LEU A 170 -8.40 -4.26 -12.92
CA LEU A 170 -8.28 -4.49 -14.35
C LEU A 170 -8.39 -5.98 -14.63
N PHE A 171 -9.28 -6.35 -15.54
CA PHE A 171 -9.38 -7.71 -16.06
C PHE A 171 -9.35 -7.65 -17.59
N GLU A 172 -8.44 -8.40 -18.20
CA GLU A 172 -8.26 -8.46 -19.67
C GLU A 172 -8.09 -7.07 -20.31
N SER A 173 -7.31 -6.20 -19.67
CA SER A 173 -7.28 -4.76 -19.97
C SER A 173 -5.87 -4.24 -20.19
N ASP A 174 -5.51 -4.04 -21.46
CA ASP A 174 -4.14 -3.68 -21.91
C ASP A 174 -3.92 -2.18 -22.11
N ASP A 175 -2.65 -1.77 -22.18
CA ASP A 175 -2.21 -0.42 -22.53
C ASP A 175 -2.78 0.69 -21.62
N ASN A 176 -3.11 0.35 -20.37
CA ASN A 176 -3.67 1.30 -19.42
C ASN A 176 -2.58 2.01 -18.60
N THR A 177 -2.83 3.29 -18.32
CA THR A 177 -1.98 4.11 -17.44
C THR A 177 -2.72 4.43 -16.15
N ILE A 178 -2.15 4.04 -15.03
CA ILE A 178 -2.67 4.27 -13.67
C ILE A 178 -1.62 5.09 -12.91
N ARG A 179 -1.86 6.40 -12.78
CA ARG A 179 -0.84 7.33 -12.26
C ARG A 179 -1.35 8.28 -11.18
N GLY A 180 -0.57 8.46 -10.10
CA GLY A 180 -0.86 9.49 -9.10
C GLY A 180 -2.09 9.23 -8.23
N ASN A 181 -2.68 8.02 -8.29
CA ASN A 181 -3.90 7.72 -7.54
C ASN A 181 -3.59 7.46 -6.06
N THR A 182 -4.53 7.82 -5.19
CA THR A 182 -4.48 7.52 -3.75
C THR A 182 -5.60 6.56 -3.39
N ILE A 183 -5.24 5.37 -2.92
CA ILE A 183 -6.18 4.30 -2.59
C ILE A 183 -5.97 3.88 -1.14
N ASP A 184 -7.06 3.81 -0.39
CA ASP A 184 -7.00 3.50 1.04
C ASP A 184 -8.14 2.57 1.44
N LEU A 185 -7.83 1.65 2.37
CA LEU A 185 -8.82 0.76 2.98
C LEU A 185 -9.62 -0.06 1.95
N MET A 186 -8.94 -0.70 1.00
CA MET A 186 -9.54 -1.63 0.03
C MET A 186 -9.15 -3.08 0.35
N GLN A 187 -9.69 -4.04 -0.41
CA GLN A 187 -9.14 -5.41 -0.44
C GLN A 187 -7.77 -5.35 -1.09
N ASP A 188 -7.70 -5.22 -2.41
CA ASP A 188 -6.46 -4.88 -3.11
C ASP A 188 -6.58 -3.45 -3.64
N GLY A 189 -5.51 -2.66 -3.52
CA GLY A 189 -5.53 -1.28 -3.97
C GLY A 189 -5.61 -1.17 -5.48
N ILE A 190 -4.58 -1.68 -6.17
CA ILE A 190 -4.57 -1.85 -7.61
C ILE A 190 -4.42 -3.35 -7.91
N TYR A 191 -5.46 -3.94 -8.47
CA TYR A 191 -5.53 -5.32 -8.90
C TYR A 191 -5.51 -5.40 -10.43
N VAL A 192 -4.70 -6.28 -10.98
CA VAL A 192 -4.62 -6.54 -12.41
C VAL A 192 -4.56 -8.05 -12.63
N GLU A 193 -5.41 -8.53 -13.53
CA GLU A 193 -5.40 -9.90 -14.02
C GLU A 193 -5.45 -9.89 -15.55
N SER A 194 -4.53 -10.64 -16.18
CA SER A 194 -4.46 -10.81 -17.64
C SER A 194 -4.33 -9.48 -18.38
N GLY A 195 -3.28 -8.70 -18.08
CA GLY A 195 -3.01 -7.41 -18.74
C GLY A 195 -1.63 -7.34 -19.40
N LYS A 196 -1.50 -6.48 -20.42
CA LYS A 196 -0.24 -6.21 -21.12
C LYS A 196 0.07 -4.71 -21.22
N SER A 197 1.35 -4.37 -21.22
CA SER A 197 1.85 -3.00 -21.45
C SER A 197 1.30 -1.98 -20.45
N LEU A 198 1.31 -2.32 -19.17
CA LEU A 198 0.71 -1.50 -18.11
C LEU A 198 1.71 -0.52 -17.49
N ILE A 199 1.26 0.73 -17.31
CA ILE A 199 2.04 1.76 -16.61
C ILE A 199 1.36 2.06 -15.28
N VAL A 200 1.97 1.63 -14.19
CA VAL A 200 1.51 1.86 -12.81
C VAL A 200 2.55 2.70 -12.08
N GLN A 201 2.31 4.00 -11.99
CA GLN A 201 3.32 4.96 -11.50
C GLN A 201 2.80 5.95 -10.46
N GLU A 202 3.65 6.33 -9.50
CA GLU A 202 3.35 7.44 -8.57
C GLU A 202 2.10 7.25 -7.70
N ASN A 203 1.58 6.02 -7.59
CA ASN A 203 0.37 5.74 -6.81
C ASN A 203 0.72 5.52 -5.34
N LYS A 204 -0.24 5.84 -4.47
CA LYS A 204 -0.16 5.63 -3.02
C LYS A 204 -1.26 4.65 -2.62
N VAL A 205 -0.88 3.52 -2.05
CA VAL A 205 -1.84 2.54 -1.53
C VAL A 205 -1.56 2.24 -0.07
N SER A 206 -2.56 2.40 0.79
CA SER A 206 -2.43 2.13 2.21
C SER A 206 -3.55 1.30 2.82
N ARG A 207 -3.23 0.60 3.91
CA ARG A 207 -4.18 -0.12 4.78
C ARG A 207 -5.12 -1.06 4.03
N SER A 208 -4.62 -1.65 2.95
CA SER A 208 -5.30 -2.65 2.13
C SER A 208 -4.66 -4.02 2.35
N ARG A 209 -5.29 -5.11 1.91
CA ARG A 209 -4.65 -6.43 1.90
C ARG A 209 -3.39 -6.35 1.02
N TYR A 210 -3.56 -6.11 -0.28
CA TYR A 210 -2.42 -5.90 -1.18
C TYR A 210 -2.37 -4.46 -1.66
N GLY A 211 -1.19 -3.86 -1.65
CA GLY A 211 -0.99 -2.54 -2.22
C GLY A 211 -1.18 -2.58 -3.74
N PHE A 212 -0.36 -3.41 -4.37
CA PHE A 212 -0.38 -3.66 -5.81
C PHE A 212 -0.38 -5.17 -6.04
N HIS A 213 -1.30 -5.67 -6.86
CA HIS A 213 -1.47 -7.09 -7.11
C HIS A 213 -1.59 -7.33 -8.61
N PHE A 214 -0.63 -8.07 -9.17
CA PHE A 214 -0.55 -8.38 -10.59
C PHE A 214 -0.53 -9.88 -10.80
N MET A 215 -1.41 -10.35 -11.69
CA MET A 215 -1.56 -11.75 -12.06
C MET A 215 -1.54 -11.87 -13.59
N PHE A 216 -0.75 -12.80 -14.11
CA PHE A 216 -0.72 -13.14 -15.54
C PHE A 216 -0.50 -11.90 -16.42
N THR A 217 0.52 -11.10 -16.09
CA THR A 217 0.78 -9.81 -16.73
C THR A 217 2.08 -9.84 -17.54
N GLU A 218 2.13 -9.13 -18.66
CA GLU A 218 3.35 -8.95 -19.47
C GLU A 218 3.66 -7.44 -19.63
N ASP A 219 4.93 -7.08 -19.73
CA ASP A 219 5.37 -5.69 -20.02
C ASP A 219 4.87 -4.66 -18.98
N LEU A 220 5.00 -4.99 -17.69
CA LEU A 220 4.58 -4.14 -16.58
C LEU A 220 5.66 -3.11 -16.20
N LEU A 221 5.31 -1.83 -16.14
CA LEU A 221 6.09 -0.81 -15.44
C LEU A 221 5.43 -0.46 -14.11
N LEU A 222 6.01 -0.96 -13.01
CA LEU A 222 5.64 -0.59 -11.64
C LEU A 222 6.71 0.34 -11.07
N SER A 223 6.49 1.65 -11.05
CA SER A 223 7.54 2.56 -10.57
C SER A 223 7.11 3.78 -9.78
N SER A 224 7.96 4.20 -8.85
CA SER A 224 7.73 5.37 -7.98
C SER A 224 6.44 5.26 -7.15
N ASN A 225 5.96 4.05 -6.87
CA ASN A 225 4.77 3.84 -6.05
C ASN A 225 5.11 3.74 -4.56
N ASN A 226 4.12 3.96 -3.70
CA ASN A 226 4.24 3.87 -2.26
C ASN A 226 3.17 2.95 -1.66
N GLY A 227 3.59 1.80 -1.14
CA GLY A 227 2.78 0.88 -0.36
C GLY A 227 3.06 1.04 1.13
N LEU A 228 2.05 1.40 1.92
CA LEU A 228 2.20 1.70 3.35
C LEU A 228 1.18 0.96 4.22
N MET A 229 1.64 0.19 5.19
CA MET A 229 0.77 -0.54 6.14
C MET A 229 -0.27 -1.42 5.44
N ASN A 230 0.06 -1.97 4.27
CA ASN A 230 -0.71 -3.04 3.66
C ASN A 230 -0.32 -4.39 4.30
N VAL A 231 -1.10 -5.44 4.05
CA VAL A 231 -0.65 -6.80 4.40
C VAL A 231 0.56 -7.17 3.53
N THR A 232 0.46 -6.97 2.21
CA THR A 232 1.59 -7.09 1.27
C THR A 232 1.74 -5.81 0.46
N GLY A 233 2.98 -5.33 0.29
CA GLY A 233 3.27 -4.08 -0.40
C GLY A 233 2.97 -4.21 -1.89
N ALA A 234 3.62 -5.17 -2.55
CA ALA A 234 3.25 -5.64 -3.88
C ALA A 234 3.35 -7.16 -3.99
N MET A 235 2.37 -7.79 -4.62
CA MET A 235 2.35 -9.20 -5.01
C MET A 235 2.35 -9.26 -6.55
N VAL A 236 3.44 -9.78 -7.11
CA VAL A 236 3.65 -9.90 -8.56
C VAL A 236 3.72 -11.38 -8.88
N MET A 237 2.71 -11.89 -9.59
CA MET A 237 2.51 -13.32 -9.78
C MET A 237 2.34 -13.67 -11.27
N SER A 238 3.15 -14.63 -11.75
CA SER A 238 3.14 -15.06 -13.15
C SER A 238 3.27 -13.87 -14.10
N VAL A 239 4.38 -13.14 -13.96
CA VAL A 239 4.66 -11.91 -14.71
C VAL A 239 5.98 -12.02 -15.46
N SER A 240 6.01 -11.56 -16.70
CA SER A 240 7.23 -11.48 -17.52
C SER A 240 7.54 -10.06 -17.97
N ASN A 241 8.83 -9.78 -18.16
CA ASN A 241 9.35 -8.49 -18.64
C ASN A 241 8.88 -7.27 -17.82
N ALA A 242 8.79 -7.43 -16.49
CA ALA A 242 8.45 -6.33 -15.61
C ALA A 242 9.64 -5.43 -15.30
N LYS A 243 9.37 -4.14 -15.11
CA LYS A 243 10.28 -3.14 -14.57
C LYS A 243 9.71 -2.61 -13.27
N ILE A 244 10.19 -3.14 -12.15
CA ILE A 244 9.78 -2.79 -10.80
C ILE A 244 10.86 -1.88 -10.20
N ARG A 245 10.65 -0.56 -10.22
CA ARG A 245 11.72 0.38 -9.84
C ARG A 245 11.31 1.59 -9.02
N ASN A 246 12.19 2.03 -8.11
CA ASN A 246 11.98 3.22 -7.28
C ASN A 246 10.71 3.17 -6.41
N ASN A 247 10.19 1.98 -6.09
CA ASN A 247 9.01 1.84 -5.24
C ASN A 247 9.40 1.83 -3.75
N HIS A 248 8.47 2.24 -2.89
CA HIS A 248 8.63 2.25 -1.45
C HIS A 248 7.58 1.33 -0.80
N PHE A 249 8.00 0.21 -0.24
CA PHE A 249 7.14 -0.77 0.43
C PHE A 249 7.49 -0.84 1.92
N ARG A 250 6.65 -0.19 2.75
CA ARG A 250 7.01 0.14 4.14
C ARG A 250 5.98 -0.28 5.16
N LYS A 251 6.43 -0.97 6.22
CA LYS A 251 5.62 -1.37 7.39
C LYS A 251 4.53 -2.39 7.08
N GLN A 252 4.81 -3.38 6.24
CA GLN A 252 3.98 -4.57 6.03
C GLN A 252 4.34 -5.58 7.12
N ASN A 253 3.83 -5.39 8.34
CA ASN A 253 4.22 -6.19 9.50
C ASN A 253 3.05 -6.55 10.43
N SER A 254 1.82 -6.28 10.00
CA SER A 254 0.62 -6.55 10.81
C SER A 254 0.12 -7.98 10.70
N ASN A 255 0.61 -8.78 9.74
CA ASN A 255 0.20 -10.16 9.52
C ASN A 255 1.43 -11.08 9.39
N VAL A 256 1.26 -12.36 9.75
CA VAL A 256 2.32 -13.38 9.64
C VAL A 256 2.72 -13.67 8.20
N HIS A 257 1.81 -13.43 7.25
CA HIS A 257 2.04 -13.53 5.80
C HIS A 257 2.38 -12.19 5.17
N SER A 258 2.83 -11.19 5.92
CA SER A 258 3.17 -9.89 5.32
C SER A 258 4.50 -9.92 4.56
N GLN A 259 4.51 -9.33 3.36
CA GLN A 259 5.74 -9.11 2.59
C GLN A 259 5.81 -7.68 2.05
N GLY A 260 7.02 -7.13 1.90
CA GLY A 260 7.23 -5.87 1.21
C GLY A 260 7.00 -6.01 -0.29
N LEU A 261 7.81 -6.86 -0.93
CA LEU A 261 7.68 -7.21 -2.35
C LEU A 261 7.76 -8.73 -2.51
N LEU A 262 6.68 -9.34 -2.97
CA LEU A 262 6.58 -10.76 -3.32
C LEU A 262 6.62 -10.92 -4.84
N LEU A 263 7.59 -11.69 -5.32
CA LEU A 263 7.72 -12.16 -6.70
C LEU A 263 7.44 -13.67 -6.70
N TYR A 264 6.39 -14.09 -7.39
CA TYR A 264 6.03 -15.49 -7.57
C TYR A 264 5.95 -15.79 -9.08
N ASP A 265 6.77 -16.72 -9.59
CA ASP A 265 6.80 -17.00 -11.04
C ASP A 265 7.01 -15.71 -11.88
N VAL A 266 7.99 -14.90 -11.45
CA VAL A 266 8.37 -13.68 -12.18
C VAL A 266 9.62 -13.99 -12.99
N ASN A 267 9.59 -13.64 -14.27
CA ASN A 267 10.61 -14.02 -15.22
C ASN A 267 11.14 -12.83 -16.03
N GLN A 268 12.43 -12.84 -16.38
CA GLN A 268 13.05 -11.88 -17.31
C GLN A 268 12.80 -10.41 -16.92
N SER A 269 12.79 -10.12 -15.62
CA SER A 269 12.36 -8.82 -15.09
C SER A 269 13.49 -8.06 -14.40
N ILE A 270 13.33 -6.74 -14.30
CA ILE A 270 14.27 -5.84 -13.63
C ILE A 270 13.60 -5.29 -12.37
N ILE A 271 14.23 -5.55 -11.23
CA ILE A 271 13.79 -5.09 -9.91
C ILE A 271 14.91 -4.22 -9.34
N GLU A 272 14.78 -2.91 -9.45
CA GLU A 272 15.88 -2.01 -9.11
C GLU A 272 15.48 -0.82 -8.26
N ARG A 273 16.39 -0.37 -7.38
CA ARG A 273 16.22 0.89 -6.62
C ARG A 273 14.95 0.95 -5.77
N ASN A 274 14.40 -0.19 -5.37
CA ASN A 274 13.24 -0.23 -4.47
C ASN A 274 13.69 -0.10 -3.02
N GLU A 275 12.93 0.63 -2.21
CA GLU A 275 13.09 0.73 -0.77
C GLU A 275 12.06 -0.15 -0.08
N VAL A 276 12.53 -1.19 0.59
CA VAL A 276 11.71 -2.21 1.22
C VAL A 276 12.05 -2.25 2.70
N GLN A 277 11.22 -1.59 3.52
CA GLN A 277 11.57 -1.27 4.90
C GLN A 277 10.52 -1.69 5.93
N GLY A 278 10.95 -2.29 7.04
CA GLY A 278 10.09 -2.49 8.20
C GLY A 278 9.01 -3.56 7.99
N ASN A 279 9.24 -4.51 7.09
CA ASN A 279 8.30 -5.57 6.73
C ASN A 279 8.63 -6.87 7.46
N ARG A 280 7.67 -7.81 7.50
CA ARG A 280 7.91 -9.17 8.04
C ARG A 280 8.85 -9.98 7.14
N VAL A 281 8.66 -9.91 5.82
CA VAL A 281 9.65 -10.31 4.82
C VAL A 281 9.85 -9.12 3.90
N GLY A 282 11.09 -8.72 3.63
CA GLY A 282 11.40 -7.61 2.72
C GLY A 282 11.13 -8.02 1.28
N LEU A 283 12.08 -8.73 0.69
CA LEU A 283 11.99 -9.35 -0.62
C LEU A 283 11.68 -10.83 -0.46
N PHE A 284 10.55 -11.29 -1.02
CA PHE A 284 10.26 -12.72 -1.14
C PHE A 284 10.24 -13.08 -2.62
N ILE A 285 11.18 -13.94 -3.03
CA ILE A 285 11.35 -14.43 -4.39
C ILE A 285 11.03 -15.92 -4.39
N GLN A 286 10.04 -16.32 -5.17
CA GLN A 286 9.58 -17.70 -5.24
C GLN A 286 9.37 -18.12 -6.70
N GLN A 287 9.86 -19.30 -7.08
CA GLN A 287 9.67 -19.86 -8.43
C GLN A 287 10.04 -18.90 -9.56
N SER A 288 10.97 -17.98 -9.32
CA SER A 288 11.28 -16.88 -10.23
C SER A 288 12.68 -17.05 -10.82
N ARG A 289 12.86 -16.69 -12.09
CA ARG A 289 14.14 -16.88 -12.80
C ARG A 289 14.46 -15.77 -13.78
N ASP A 290 15.73 -15.71 -14.19
CA ASP A 290 16.23 -14.75 -15.18
C ASP A 290 15.99 -13.27 -14.79
N ASN A 291 15.89 -12.96 -13.50
CA ASN A 291 15.64 -11.60 -13.03
C ASN A 291 16.92 -10.88 -12.61
N GLN A 292 16.92 -9.56 -12.76
CA GLN A 292 17.98 -8.68 -12.28
C GLN A 292 17.49 -7.87 -11.09
N LEU A 293 18.05 -8.13 -9.91
CA LEU A 293 17.76 -7.41 -8.68
C LEU A 293 18.96 -6.55 -8.30
N THR A 294 18.86 -5.23 -8.50
CA THR A 294 20.00 -4.34 -8.25
C THR A 294 19.67 -3.05 -7.52
N HIS A 295 20.60 -2.52 -6.72
CA HIS A 295 20.42 -1.23 -6.04
C HIS A 295 19.20 -1.14 -5.13
N ASN A 296 18.61 -2.28 -4.69
CA ASN A 296 17.50 -2.26 -3.75
C ASN A 296 18.02 -2.03 -2.33
N GLN A 297 17.25 -1.29 -1.54
CA GLN A 297 17.51 -1.03 -0.13
C GLN A 297 16.52 -1.83 0.70
N VAL A 298 16.99 -2.90 1.33
CA VAL A 298 16.19 -3.84 2.11
C VAL A 298 16.56 -3.67 3.58
N THR A 299 15.79 -2.86 4.30
CA THR A 299 16.20 -2.37 5.61
C THR A 299 15.19 -2.64 6.73
N SER A 300 15.69 -2.96 7.93
CA SER A 300 14.83 -3.11 9.12
C SER A 300 13.67 -4.11 8.96
N ASN A 301 13.82 -5.11 8.10
CA ASN A 301 12.83 -6.17 7.95
C ASN A 301 13.13 -7.31 8.93
N PHE A 302 12.12 -8.12 9.25
CA PHE A 302 12.37 -9.31 10.07
C PHE A 302 13.14 -10.38 9.27
N ILE A 303 12.77 -10.62 8.02
CA ILE A 303 13.64 -11.30 7.04
C ILE A 303 13.90 -10.32 5.90
N GLY A 304 15.16 -10.09 5.55
CA GLY A 304 15.55 -9.20 4.46
C GLY A 304 15.19 -9.82 3.10
N LEU A 305 15.90 -10.88 2.74
CA LEU A 305 15.65 -11.70 1.54
C LEU A 305 15.20 -13.10 1.92
N GLN A 306 14.11 -13.56 1.30
CA GLN A 306 13.71 -14.97 1.31
C GLN A 306 13.62 -15.47 -0.13
N MET A 307 14.38 -16.51 -0.45
CA MET A 307 14.37 -17.13 -1.78
C MET A 307 13.96 -18.60 -1.69
N LEU A 308 13.01 -19.01 -2.54
CA LEU A 308 12.48 -20.37 -2.56
C LEU A 308 12.32 -20.86 -4.00
N ASP A 309 12.89 -22.02 -4.32
CA ASP A 309 12.76 -22.68 -5.62
C ASP A 309 13.01 -21.72 -6.81
N SER A 310 14.00 -20.82 -6.69
CA SER A 310 14.27 -19.76 -7.68
C SER A 310 15.69 -19.86 -8.20
N ASN A 311 15.90 -19.73 -9.51
CA ASN A 311 17.19 -20.01 -10.16
C ASN A 311 17.54 -18.94 -11.21
N ASP A 312 18.80 -18.88 -11.63
CA ASP A 312 19.25 -17.99 -12.73
C ASP A 312 18.98 -16.48 -12.50
N ASN A 313 18.78 -16.03 -11.26
CA ASN A 313 18.65 -14.61 -10.95
C ASN A 313 20.01 -13.98 -10.67
N ARG A 314 20.15 -12.68 -10.96
CA ARG A 314 21.32 -11.87 -10.62
C ARG A 314 20.99 -10.88 -9.52
N LEU A 315 21.69 -10.97 -8.39
CA LEU A 315 21.56 -10.06 -7.25
C LEU A 315 22.89 -9.32 -7.06
N SER A 316 22.90 -8.01 -7.30
CA SER A 316 24.11 -7.20 -7.14
C SER A 316 23.83 -5.77 -6.72
N ALA A 317 24.76 -5.14 -6.01
CA ALA A 317 24.64 -3.77 -5.50
C ALA A 317 23.39 -3.53 -4.64
N ASN A 318 22.83 -4.56 -4.00
CA ASN A 318 21.75 -4.37 -3.03
C ASN A 318 22.33 -4.08 -1.64
N THR A 319 21.57 -3.38 -0.80
CA THR A 319 21.93 -3.09 0.59
C THR A 319 20.95 -3.78 1.53
N PHE A 320 21.42 -4.77 2.27
CA PHE A 320 20.71 -5.43 3.36
C PHE A 320 21.23 -4.89 4.69
N LEU A 321 20.40 -4.12 5.40
CA LEU A 321 20.82 -3.41 6.60
C LEU A 321 19.78 -3.50 7.72
N SER A 322 20.22 -3.90 8.90
CA SER A 322 19.44 -4.03 10.12
C SER A 322 18.24 -4.96 9.97
N ASN A 323 18.35 -5.97 9.10
CA ASN A 323 17.36 -7.03 9.03
C ASN A 323 17.65 -8.05 10.14
N VAL A 324 16.62 -8.67 10.72
CA VAL A 324 16.84 -9.64 11.79
C VAL A 324 17.48 -10.92 11.25
N VAL A 325 16.98 -11.42 10.13
CA VAL A 325 17.64 -12.43 9.29
C VAL A 325 17.93 -11.74 7.94
N PRO A 326 19.20 -11.45 7.59
CA PRO A 326 19.53 -10.73 6.37
C PRO A 326 19.04 -11.44 5.10
N ALA A 327 19.34 -12.73 4.98
CA ALA A 327 18.87 -13.56 3.89
C ALA A 327 18.70 -15.02 4.31
N GLN A 328 17.80 -15.71 3.61
CA GLN A 328 17.66 -17.16 3.64
C GLN A 328 17.23 -17.68 2.28
N SER A 329 17.67 -18.88 1.91
CA SER A 329 17.43 -19.47 0.59
C SER A 329 17.23 -20.97 0.68
N VAL A 330 16.26 -21.54 -0.04
CA VAL A 330 16.05 -23.00 -0.15
C VAL A 330 15.82 -23.37 -1.62
N ASN A 331 16.44 -24.46 -2.07
CA ASN A 331 16.31 -25.03 -3.42
C ASN A 331 16.49 -24.00 -4.55
N SER A 332 17.43 -23.07 -4.38
CA SER A 332 17.61 -21.94 -5.30
C SER A 332 19.03 -21.91 -5.90
N PRO A 333 19.39 -22.93 -6.71
CA PRO A 333 20.72 -23.04 -7.33
C PRO A 333 20.90 -22.01 -8.46
N ASP A 334 22.13 -21.89 -8.97
CA ASP A 334 22.46 -21.14 -10.19
C ASP A 334 22.11 -19.65 -10.19
N ASN A 335 21.88 -19.06 -9.00
CA ASN A 335 21.77 -17.61 -8.85
C ASN A 335 23.15 -16.97 -8.76
N ASN A 336 23.33 -15.85 -9.44
CA ASN A 336 24.54 -15.04 -9.39
C ASN A 336 24.38 -13.93 -8.33
N VAL A 337 24.90 -14.16 -7.13
CA VAL A 337 24.90 -13.19 -6.04
C VAL A 337 26.31 -12.66 -5.88
N ASP A 338 26.48 -11.36 -6.12
CA ASP A 338 27.81 -10.73 -6.14
C ASP A 338 27.70 -9.23 -5.86
N GLY A 339 28.56 -8.72 -4.97
CA GLY A 339 28.66 -7.28 -4.73
C GLY A 339 27.44 -6.70 -4.02
N ASN A 340 26.82 -7.42 -3.09
CA ASN A 340 25.80 -6.85 -2.20
C ASN A 340 26.43 -6.49 -0.84
N TYR A 341 25.83 -5.52 -0.16
CA TYR A 341 26.20 -5.17 1.20
C TYR A 341 25.32 -5.91 2.20
N TRP A 342 25.95 -6.58 3.16
CA TRP A 342 25.34 -7.29 4.27
C TRP A 342 25.94 -6.76 5.57
N ASP A 343 25.11 -6.29 6.50
CA ASP A 343 25.60 -5.60 7.70
C ASP A 343 26.23 -6.51 8.76
N ASP A 344 26.00 -7.82 8.67
CA ASP A 344 26.60 -8.85 9.52
C ASP A 344 27.74 -9.63 8.83
N ALA A 345 28.11 -9.26 7.59
CA ALA A 345 29.20 -9.92 6.89
C ALA A 345 30.54 -9.72 7.60
N GLN A 346 31.27 -10.83 7.76
CA GLN A 346 32.69 -10.79 8.08
C GLN A 346 33.46 -10.49 6.80
N VAL A 347 34.06 -9.30 6.73
CA VAL A 347 34.72 -8.79 5.52
C VAL A 347 36.24 -8.75 5.67
N LEU A 348 36.93 -9.04 4.57
CA LEU A 348 38.39 -8.92 4.43
C LEU A 348 38.70 -8.36 3.05
N ASP A 349 39.49 -7.28 2.96
CA ASP A 349 39.90 -6.69 1.66
C ASP A 349 41.40 -6.47 1.66
N LEU A 350 42.14 -7.41 1.07
CA LEU A 350 43.61 -7.42 1.08
C LEU A 350 44.23 -6.38 0.15
N ILE A 351 43.50 -5.96 -0.90
CA ILE A 351 44.00 -5.09 -1.97
C ILE A 351 43.32 -3.72 -2.03
N GLY A 352 42.36 -3.44 -1.15
CA GLY A 352 41.65 -2.16 -1.09
C GLY A 352 40.66 -1.96 -2.24
N SER A 353 40.06 -3.05 -2.74
CA SER A 353 39.10 -3.03 -3.85
C SER A 353 37.73 -2.46 -3.47
N GLY A 354 37.39 -2.45 -2.18
CA GLY A 354 36.05 -2.15 -1.67
C GLY A 354 35.09 -3.36 -1.68
N PHE A 355 35.56 -4.51 -2.15
CA PHE A 355 34.87 -5.80 -2.10
C PHE A 355 35.63 -6.76 -1.17
N SER A 356 34.89 -7.67 -0.54
CA SER A 356 35.44 -8.68 0.36
C SER A 356 36.00 -9.86 -0.43
N ASP A 357 37.22 -10.27 -0.09
CA ASP A 357 37.86 -11.51 -0.53
C ASP A 357 37.25 -12.77 0.12
N LEU A 358 36.42 -12.59 1.17
CA LEU A 358 35.64 -13.65 1.81
C LEU A 358 34.19 -13.64 1.30
N PRO A 359 33.62 -14.81 0.94
CA PRO A 359 32.22 -14.91 0.56
C PRO A 359 31.29 -14.75 1.77
N TYR A 360 30.06 -14.31 1.50
CA TYR A 360 28.97 -14.30 2.48
C TYR A 360 28.01 -15.47 2.20
N GLU A 361 27.79 -16.33 3.19
CA GLU A 361 26.93 -17.50 3.05
C GLU A 361 25.48 -17.19 3.45
N ILE A 362 24.50 -17.54 2.60
CA ILE A 362 23.08 -17.34 2.87
C ILE A 362 22.51 -18.59 3.53
N ASN A 363 22.26 -18.50 4.83
CA ASN A 363 21.88 -19.65 5.64
C ASN A 363 20.41 -20.10 5.42
N PRO A 364 20.14 -21.37 5.02
CA PRO A 364 18.80 -21.91 4.85
C PRO A 364 18.09 -22.32 6.15
N PHE A 365 18.79 -22.34 7.29
CA PHE A 365 18.37 -23.01 8.53
C PHE A 365 16.96 -22.64 8.97
N PHE A 366 16.69 -21.34 9.10
CA PHE A 366 15.39 -20.84 9.56
C PHE A 366 14.25 -21.25 8.64
N LEU A 367 14.44 -21.11 7.33
CA LEU A 367 13.45 -21.48 6.33
C LEU A 367 13.18 -23.00 6.34
N LYS A 368 14.22 -23.83 6.43
CA LYS A 368 14.09 -25.31 6.46
C LYS A 368 13.37 -25.81 7.71
N VAL A 369 13.79 -25.33 8.89
CA VAL A 369 13.24 -25.79 10.17
C VAL A 369 11.79 -25.32 10.33
N THR A 370 11.50 -24.06 10.02
CA THR A 370 10.13 -23.53 10.13
C THR A 370 9.19 -24.05 9.04
N GLY A 371 9.71 -24.39 7.85
CA GLY A 371 8.93 -25.05 6.81
C GLY A 371 8.50 -26.46 7.18
N THR A 372 9.38 -27.19 7.89
CA THR A 372 9.12 -28.58 8.32
C THR A 372 8.22 -28.62 9.56
N VAL A 373 8.48 -27.74 10.54
CA VAL A 373 7.72 -27.64 11.78
C VAL A 373 7.45 -26.16 12.07
N PRO A 374 6.26 -25.63 11.70
CA PRO A 374 5.93 -24.20 11.85
C PRO A 374 6.06 -23.66 13.28
N ALA A 375 5.90 -24.52 14.29
CA ALA A 375 6.03 -24.13 15.70
C ALA A 375 7.41 -23.57 16.09
N PHE A 376 8.48 -23.86 15.32
CA PHE A 376 9.81 -23.26 15.56
C PHE A 376 9.83 -21.73 15.38
N GLN A 377 8.83 -21.15 14.72
CA GLN A 377 8.67 -19.70 14.67
C GLN A 377 8.52 -19.07 16.08
N LEU A 378 8.02 -19.83 17.07
CA LEU A 378 7.93 -19.38 18.46
C LEU A 378 9.29 -19.29 19.16
N LEU A 379 10.30 -20.00 18.65
CA LEU A 379 11.65 -20.05 19.22
C LEU A 379 12.58 -18.99 18.60
N PHE A 380 12.06 -18.12 17.74
CA PHE A 380 12.82 -17.04 17.13
C PHE A 380 13.40 -16.13 18.23
N HIS A 381 14.69 -15.77 18.13
CA HIS A 381 15.47 -15.10 19.18
C HIS A 381 15.65 -15.85 20.51
N SER A 382 15.27 -17.12 20.61
CA SER A 382 15.68 -17.92 21.76
C SER A 382 17.21 -18.08 21.74
N PRO A 383 17.88 -18.04 22.91
CA PRO A 383 19.34 -18.14 22.98
C PRO A 383 19.88 -19.49 22.49
N GLY A 384 19.04 -20.53 22.40
CA GLY A 384 19.42 -21.84 21.87
C GLY A 384 19.45 -21.91 20.33
N LEU A 385 18.88 -20.92 19.65
CA LEU A 385 18.71 -20.95 18.21
C LEU A 385 20.01 -20.76 17.43
N PRO A 386 20.91 -19.82 17.81
CA PRO A 386 22.25 -19.77 17.20
C PRO A 386 23.06 -21.05 17.42
N PHE A 387 22.88 -21.70 18.58
CA PHE A 387 23.54 -22.99 18.85
C PHE A 387 22.99 -24.11 17.94
N LEU A 388 21.67 -24.17 17.74
CA LEU A 388 21.07 -25.10 16.79
C LEU A 388 21.52 -24.80 15.35
N GLU A 389 21.59 -23.53 14.97
CA GLU A 389 22.08 -23.10 13.66
C GLU A 389 23.52 -23.57 13.42
N GLU A 390 24.41 -23.43 14.41
CA GLU A 390 25.79 -23.94 14.33
C GLU A 390 25.84 -25.46 14.09
N LEU A 391 24.98 -26.23 14.76
CA LEU A 391 24.88 -27.68 14.55
C LEU A 391 24.39 -28.06 13.15
N PHE A 392 23.76 -27.13 12.41
CA PHE A 392 23.26 -27.34 11.06
C PHE A 392 24.28 -27.00 9.95
N HIS A 393 25.51 -26.57 10.29
CA HIS A 393 26.55 -26.19 9.32
C HIS A 393 27.29 -27.36 8.64
N THR A 394 26.75 -28.58 8.66
CA THR A 394 27.32 -29.68 7.86
C THR A 394 26.81 -29.60 6.42
N GLY A 395 27.71 -29.54 5.43
CA GLY A 395 27.35 -29.55 4.01
C GLY A 395 26.88 -28.19 3.47
N THR A 396 27.60 -27.11 3.78
CA THR A 396 27.32 -25.75 3.28
C THR A 396 27.81 -25.49 1.86
N GLU A 397 28.34 -26.51 1.18
CA GLU A 397 28.87 -26.41 -0.19
C GLU A 397 27.79 -25.94 -1.18
N ASP A 398 26.55 -26.41 -1.01
CA ASP A 398 25.41 -26.10 -1.87
C ASP A 398 24.63 -24.84 -1.44
N TRP A 399 25.10 -24.12 -0.41
CA TRP A 399 24.42 -22.90 0.03
C TRP A 399 24.63 -21.79 -0.99
N LEU A 400 23.64 -20.92 -1.11
CA LEU A 400 23.78 -19.72 -1.93
C LEU A 400 24.80 -18.78 -1.26
N LYS A 401 25.73 -18.22 -2.04
CA LYS A 401 26.80 -17.35 -1.52
C LYS A 401 26.89 -16.07 -2.34
N ASP A 402 27.10 -14.95 -1.66
CA ASP A 402 27.62 -13.74 -2.29
C ASP A 402 29.14 -13.88 -2.39
N MET A 403 29.67 -13.91 -3.62
CA MET A 403 31.08 -14.22 -3.85
C MET A 403 32.03 -13.08 -3.50
N SER A 404 31.56 -11.83 -3.54
CA SER A 404 32.37 -10.65 -3.23
C SER A 404 31.50 -9.57 -2.59
N PRO A 405 31.12 -9.72 -1.31
CA PRO A 405 30.34 -8.73 -0.57
C PRO A 405 30.96 -7.33 -0.59
N LEU A 406 30.15 -6.28 -0.63
CA LEU A 406 30.60 -4.90 -0.46
C LEU A 406 31.00 -4.60 0.99
N LEU A 407 32.07 -3.84 1.18
CA LEU A 407 32.50 -3.37 2.51
C LEU A 407 31.63 -2.25 3.07
N LYS A 408 30.96 -1.49 2.20
CA LYS A 408 30.13 -0.34 2.55
C LYS A 408 28.78 -0.41 1.84
N PRO A 409 27.71 0.11 2.46
CA PRO A 409 26.41 0.16 1.82
C PRO A 409 26.47 1.00 0.55
N VAL A 410 25.66 0.63 -0.45
CA VAL A 410 25.50 1.41 -1.67
C VAL A 410 24.79 2.71 -1.29
N GLU A 411 25.43 3.85 -1.52
CA GLU A 411 24.85 5.15 -1.15
C GLU A 411 23.47 5.32 -1.82
N ALA A 412 22.45 5.55 -0.99
CA ALA A 412 21.16 6.00 -1.48
C ALA A 412 21.35 7.36 -2.18
N PRO A 413 20.71 7.62 -3.34
CA PRO A 413 20.70 8.97 -3.90
C PRO A 413 20.24 9.95 -2.83
N ALA A 414 20.97 11.06 -2.70
CA ALA A 414 20.75 12.06 -1.66
C ALA A 414 19.26 12.42 -1.57
N ARG A 415 18.65 12.14 -0.41
CA ARG A 415 17.29 12.61 -0.13
C ARG A 415 17.38 14.12 0.04
N ASP A 416 16.73 14.87 -0.85
CA ASP A 416 16.47 16.29 -0.63
C ASP A 416 15.76 16.46 0.73
N GLY A 417 16.49 17.05 1.68
CA GLY A 417 15.95 17.61 2.90
C GLY A 417 15.28 16.63 3.87
N ILE A 418 16.06 15.86 4.63
CA ILE A 418 15.67 15.67 6.03
C ILE A 418 15.89 17.03 6.70
N THR A 419 14.87 17.87 6.72
CA THR A 419 14.83 18.96 7.72
C THR A 419 14.93 18.27 9.07
N ALA A 420 16.08 18.38 9.72
CA ALA A 420 16.29 17.90 11.08
C ALA A 420 15.12 18.42 11.93
N ASN A 421 14.24 17.52 12.34
CA ASN A 421 13.06 17.92 13.11
C ASN A 421 13.55 18.18 14.54
N TYR A 422 14.04 19.40 14.79
CA TYR A 422 14.64 19.81 16.06
C TYR A 422 13.74 19.52 17.27
N LYS A 423 12.42 19.38 17.07
CA LYS A 423 11.46 18.95 18.09
C LYS A 423 11.70 17.52 18.56
N ILE A 424 12.05 16.60 17.66
CA ILE A 424 12.35 15.20 17.99
C ILE A 424 13.68 15.14 18.74
N ALA A 425 14.71 15.83 18.25
CA ALA A 425 16.00 15.91 18.94
C ALA A 425 15.85 16.51 20.36
N ALA A 426 15.09 17.59 20.51
CA ALA A 426 14.81 18.20 21.81
C ALA A 426 14.04 17.25 22.74
N LEU A 427 13.04 16.51 22.22
CA LEU A 427 12.30 15.52 23.01
C LEU A 427 13.20 14.35 23.45
N SER A 428 14.08 13.86 22.57
CA SER A 428 15.05 12.82 22.91
C SER A 428 16.03 13.26 23.99
N VAL A 429 16.55 14.49 23.90
CA VAL A 429 17.42 15.07 24.93
C VAL A 429 16.67 15.24 26.25
N LEU A 430 15.40 15.68 26.22
CA LEU A 430 14.58 15.82 27.42
C LEU A 430 14.34 14.46 28.10
N LEU A 431 14.00 13.43 27.32
CA LEU A 431 13.79 12.07 27.84
C LEU A 431 15.07 11.47 28.42
N LEU A 432 16.22 11.71 27.77
CA LEU A 432 17.53 11.31 28.29
C LEU A 432 17.87 12.04 29.59
N ALA A 433 17.58 13.33 29.70
CA ALA A 433 17.78 14.09 30.92
C ALA A 433 16.89 13.58 32.07
N ILE A 434 15.63 13.24 31.79
CA ILE A 434 14.70 12.68 32.77
C ILE A 434 15.17 11.29 33.25
N SER A 435 15.68 10.45 32.34
CA SER A 435 16.18 9.11 32.71
C SER A 435 17.44 9.20 33.56
N LEU A 436 18.41 10.05 33.18
CA LEU A 436 19.62 10.30 33.96
C LEU A 436 19.30 10.90 35.33
N TYR A 437 18.35 11.84 35.41
CA TYR A 437 17.90 12.40 36.68
C TYR A 437 17.26 11.34 37.58
N SER A 438 16.42 10.46 37.00
CA SER A 438 15.77 9.37 37.74
C SER A 438 16.79 8.35 38.25
N ILE A 439 17.79 7.99 37.45
CA ILE A 439 18.89 7.12 37.86
C ILE A 439 19.72 7.77 38.98
N TYR A 440 20.03 9.06 38.87
CA TYR A 440 20.75 9.79 39.92
C TYR A 440 19.97 9.88 41.23
N ARG A 441 18.66 10.16 41.16
CA ARG A 441 17.79 10.31 42.34
C ARG A 441 17.44 9.00 43.02
N TYR A 442 17.26 7.92 42.26
CA TYR A 442 16.63 6.69 42.76
C TYR A 442 17.50 5.43 42.55
N GLY A 443 18.55 5.48 41.73
CA GLY A 443 19.45 4.35 41.47
C GLY A 443 20.50 4.12 42.56
N GLY A 444 20.60 5.00 43.56
CA GLY A 444 21.60 4.93 44.63
C GLY A 444 21.07 4.44 45.99
N SER A 445 19.76 4.29 46.18
CA SER A 445 19.23 3.77 47.45
C SER A 445 19.28 2.25 47.45
N LYS A 446 20.40 1.69 47.91
CA LYS A 446 20.37 0.33 48.47
C LYS A 446 19.45 0.35 49.70
N PRO A 447 18.58 -0.66 49.90
CA PRO A 447 17.83 -0.81 51.15
C PRO A 447 18.75 -0.95 52.36
#